data_AF-A0A3D1S1M7-F1
#
_entry.id   AF-A0A3D1S1M7-F1
#
_cell.length_a   1.000
_cell.length_b   1.000
_cell.length_c   1.000
_cell.angle_alpha   90.00
_cell.angle_beta   90.00
_cell.angle_gamma   90.00
#
_symmetry.space_group_name_H-M   'P 1'
#
loop_
_entity.id
_entity.type
_entity.pdbx_description
1 polymer ?
#
loop_
_entity_poly.entity_id
_entity_poly.type
_entity_poly.pdbx_seq_one_letter_code
_entity_poly.pdbx_strand_id
1 'polypeptide(L)'
;RPDDPIVIAQKGPIARAAYGRQESSKNGVYILHEGIVLQTGSSLEEIDYSDMPDEDFSSSERANLKVVDSTKKGWIGFTGKYWMTTLIPDNSAFKAVSKYSEGADRYQAEARQETIQILAGQRRDVQSRLFAGAKEYATIQNYGDKEGVTDFVDSIDWGMFFFITKPMFALLHFLNGLIGNMGWAIIALTLIIKTILFPLAYKSFVSMARMKELQPEMEKLKEKHGEDRQAMQKATMEMYRTKKVNPAAGCLPILLQIPIFFSLYKVIFVTLELRHAPFIGWLKDLSVPDPSSLLNLFGLMPWDAPGPNSFFVILSIGVWPILMGITMWLQQKLNPAPTDKTQAMIFAWMPWVFMFMLGGFASGLVIYWVANNTLTFMQQYTIMRSQGVNPDILGNMFKRFKKEET
;
A
#
# COMPACT_ATOMS: atom_id res chain seq x y z
N ARG A 1 53.70 27.44 5.79
CA ARG A 1 54.76 27.61 4.78
C ARG A 1 54.15 27.35 3.41
N PRO A 2 54.63 27.98 2.33
CA PRO A 2 54.08 27.78 0.98
C PRO A 2 54.10 26.31 0.49
N ASP A 3 54.89 25.45 1.14
CA ASP A 3 55.00 24.01 0.82
C ASP A 3 54.20 23.09 1.77
N ASP A 4 53.45 23.63 2.73
CA ASP A 4 52.69 22.79 3.67
C ASP A 4 51.47 22.16 2.96
N PRO A 5 51.15 20.87 3.21
CA PRO A 5 49.98 20.22 2.62
C PRO A 5 48.68 20.90 3.07
N ILE A 6 47.77 21.12 2.12
CA ILE A 6 46.40 21.56 2.42
C ILE A 6 45.55 20.34 2.69
N VAL A 7 44.84 20.34 3.81
CA VAL A 7 43.98 19.25 4.25
C VAL A 7 42.53 19.68 4.08
N ILE A 8 41.78 19.02 3.20
CA ILE A 8 40.38 19.38 2.87
C ILE A 8 39.47 18.18 3.17
N ALA A 9 38.34 18.42 3.81
CA ALA A 9 37.25 17.45 3.90
C ALA A 9 35.98 18.04 3.29
N GLN A 10 35.34 17.32 2.36
CA GLN A 10 34.08 17.77 1.79
C GLN A 10 32.92 17.32 2.68
N LYS A 11 32.03 18.27 2.99
CA LYS A 11 30.79 18.02 3.70
C LYS A 11 29.62 18.58 2.90
N GLY A 12 28.67 17.73 2.53
CA GLY A 12 27.39 18.15 1.95
C GLY A 12 26.30 18.03 3.01
N PRO A 13 25.75 19.12 3.55
CA PRO A 13 24.58 19.06 4.43
C PRO A 13 23.30 19.42 3.68
N ILE A 14 22.25 18.62 3.85
CA ILE A 14 20.86 19.04 3.60
C ILE A 14 20.18 19.17 4.95
N ALA A 15 19.46 20.27 5.18
CA ALA A 15 18.69 20.47 6.39
C ALA A 15 17.21 20.70 6.10
N ARG A 16 16.36 20.20 6.99
CA ARG A 16 14.92 20.39 6.99
C ARG A 16 14.48 20.96 8.34
N ALA A 17 13.76 22.07 8.31
CA ALA A 17 13.13 22.62 9.52
C ALA A 17 11.98 21.69 9.98
N ALA A 18 11.79 21.55 11.29
CA ALA A 18 10.67 20.79 11.82
C ALA A 18 9.34 21.55 11.73
N TYR A 19 9.39 22.88 11.75
CA TYR A 19 8.21 23.74 11.65
C TYR A 19 7.50 23.56 10.30
N GLY A 20 6.17 23.42 10.33
CA GLY A 20 5.34 23.26 9.13
C GLY A 20 5.42 21.89 8.46
N ARG A 21 6.03 20.88 9.13
CA ARG A 21 6.12 19.52 8.58
C ARG A 21 4.75 18.84 8.54
N GLN A 22 4.16 18.77 7.34
CA GLN A 22 3.03 17.92 7.01
C GLN A 22 3.56 16.51 6.69
N GLU A 23 3.46 15.61 7.67
CA GLU A 23 3.75 14.19 7.46
C GLU A 23 2.45 13.43 7.26
N SER A 24 2.50 12.40 6.42
CA SER A 24 1.41 11.45 6.22
C SER A 24 1.07 10.73 7.54
N SER A 25 2.08 10.44 8.37
CA SER A 25 1.92 9.82 9.70
C SER A 25 1.09 10.67 10.66
N LYS A 26 1.22 12.01 10.60
CA LYS A 26 0.43 12.95 11.41
C LYS A 26 -1.06 12.96 11.03
N ASN A 27 -1.39 12.48 9.83
CA ASN A 27 -2.76 12.28 9.38
C ASN A 27 -3.24 10.82 9.57
N GLY A 28 -2.51 10.01 10.35
CA GLY A 28 -2.84 8.62 10.65
C GLY A 28 -2.48 7.61 9.55
N VAL A 29 -1.65 8.00 8.58
CA VAL A 29 -1.22 7.15 7.46
C VAL A 29 0.20 6.63 7.69
N TYR A 30 0.32 5.38 8.14
CA TYR A 30 1.59 4.72 8.52
C TYR A 30 2.17 3.80 7.44
N ILE A 31 1.78 4.00 6.18
CA ILE A 31 2.11 3.08 5.09
C ILE A 31 3.40 3.47 4.37
N LEU A 32 3.96 4.63 4.67
CA LEU A 32 5.10 5.20 3.96
C LEU A 32 6.13 5.67 4.99
N HIS A 33 7.39 5.40 4.69
CA HIS A 33 8.55 6.02 5.34
C HIS A 33 8.68 7.48 4.92
N GLU A 34 8.68 8.39 5.90
CA GLU A 34 9.00 9.80 5.71
C GLU A 34 10.06 10.18 6.74
N GLY A 35 11.27 10.43 6.28
CA GLY A 35 12.42 10.53 7.18
C GLY A 35 13.72 10.63 6.42
N ILE A 36 14.80 10.23 7.09
CA ILE A 36 16.08 10.00 6.45
C ILE A 36 16.10 8.62 5.82
N VAL A 37 16.65 8.53 4.62
CA VAL A 37 16.97 7.28 3.95
C VAL A 37 18.42 7.32 3.52
N LEU A 38 19.16 6.24 3.78
CA LEU A 38 20.56 6.12 3.42
C LEU A 38 20.86 4.72 2.85
N GLN A 39 21.67 4.70 1.80
CA GLN A 39 22.23 3.49 1.22
C GLN A 39 23.74 3.50 1.45
N THR A 40 24.25 2.47 2.11
CA THR A 40 25.69 2.28 2.34
C THR A 40 26.10 0.89 1.88
N GLY A 41 26.73 0.81 0.70
CA GLY A 41 27.07 -0.47 0.08
C GLY A 41 25.81 -1.28 -0.27
N SER A 42 25.53 -2.33 0.51
CA SER A 42 24.38 -3.21 0.34
C SER A 42 23.30 -3.06 1.42
N SER A 43 23.45 -2.10 2.33
CA SER A 43 22.49 -1.84 3.40
C SER A 43 21.70 -0.58 3.09
N LEU A 44 20.37 -0.72 3.11
CA LEU A 44 19.42 0.38 3.12
C LEU A 44 18.98 0.59 4.57
N GLU A 45 19.04 1.83 5.06
CA GLU A 45 18.57 2.20 6.38
C GLU A 45 17.59 3.38 6.28
N GLU A 46 16.49 3.26 7.02
CA GLU A 46 15.41 4.23 7.11
C GLU A 46 15.34 4.71 8.56
N ILE A 47 15.40 6.03 8.79
CA ILE A 47 15.36 6.64 10.12
C ILE A 47 14.19 7.61 10.16
N ASP A 48 13.19 7.31 10.99
CA ASP A 48 12.02 8.14 11.19
C ASP A 48 12.38 9.44 11.91
N TYR A 49 11.65 10.51 11.61
CA TYR A 49 11.87 11.79 12.30
C TYR A 49 11.57 11.72 13.81
N SER A 50 10.74 10.78 14.26
CA SER A 50 10.46 10.54 15.68
C SER A 50 11.64 9.94 16.42
N ASP A 51 12.50 9.21 15.71
CA ASP A 51 13.57 8.43 16.32
C ASP A 51 14.87 9.23 16.39
N MET A 52 15.05 10.22 15.50
CA MET A 52 16.25 11.07 15.48
C MET A 52 16.53 11.85 16.79
N PRO A 53 15.54 12.34 17.55
CA PRO A 53 15.77 12.94 18.87
C PRO A 53 16.28 11.94 19.92
N ASP A 54 16.03 10.65 19.73
CA ASP A 54 16.43 9.58 20.66
C ASP A 54 17.84 9.02 20.35
N GLU A 55 18.48 9.49 19.28
CA GLU A 55 19.85 9.11 18.89
C GLU A 55 20.91 9.69 19.88
N ASP A 56 22.11 9.12 19.85
CA ASP A 56 23.20 9.52 20.75
C ASP A 56 23.55 11.02 20.65
N PHE A 57 23.57 11.69 21.80
CA PHE A 57 23.90 13.12 21.87
C PHE A 57 25.40 13.36 21.78
N SER A 58 25.83 14.10 20.75
CA SER A 58 27.20 14.54 20.58
C SER A 58 27.42 15.93 21.18
N SER A 59 28.25 16.02 22.22
CA SER A 59 28.60 17.27 22.89
C SER A 59 29.40 18.23 22.00
N SER A 60 30.23 17.70 21.09
CA SER A 60 31.03 18.50 20.16
C SER A 60 30.18 19.17 19.08
N GLU A 61 29.11 18.50 18.65
CA GLU A 61 28.22 18.97 17.60
C GLU A 61 26.90 19.57 18.10
N ARG A 62 26.65 19.50 19.42
CA ARG A 62 25.46 19.97 20.13
C ARG A 62 24.16 19.45 19.50
N ALA A 63 24.12 18.15 19.23
CA ALA A 63 23.02 17.50 18.53
C ALA A 63 23.01 15.98 18.73
N ASN A 64 21.84 15.38 18.63
CA ASN A 64 21.66 13.94 18.50
C ASN A 64 22.08 13.52 17.10
N LEU A 65 22.94 12.51 16.98
CA LEU A 65 23.43 12.07 15.67
C LEU A 65 23.70 10.57 15.62
N LYS A 66 23.42 9.99 14.46
CA LYS A 66 23.83 8.63 14.11
C LYS A 66 24.76 8.70 12.92
N VAL A 67 25.91 8.04 13.04
CA VAL A 67 26.97 8.02 12.04
C VAL A 67 27.08 6.60 11.50
N VAL A 68 26.91 6.46 10.20
CA VAL A 68 27.11 5.20 9.49
C VAL A 68 28.30 5.36 8.55
N ASP A 69 29.34 4.55 8.76
CA ASP A 69 30.52 4.54 7.89
C ASP A 69 30.21 3.74 6.61
N SER A 70 30.28 4.40 5.46
CA SER A 70 30.18 3.76 4.15
C SER A 70 31.56 3.57 3.54
N THR A 71 32.02 2.32 3.49
CA THR A 71 33.27 1.94 2.82
C THR A 71 33.10 1.78 1.30
N LYS A 72 31.87 1.95 0.80
CA LYS A 72 31.48 1.77 -0.61
C LYS A 72 30.63 2.96 -1.08
N LYS A 73 30.29 2.96 -2.37
CA LYS A 73 29.31 3.85 -2.98
C LYS A 73 28.00 3.84 -2.17
N GLY A 74 27.36 5.00 -2.10
CA GLY A 74 26.15 5.18 -1.32
C GLY A 74 25.58 6.58 -1.45
N TRP A 75 24.51 6.84 -0.72
CA TRP A 75 23.84 8.13 -0.70
C TRP A 75 23.06 8.29 0.61
N ILE A 76 22.76 9.53 0.98
CA ILE A 76 21.96 9.87 2.17
C ILE A 76 21.07 11.07 1.85
N GLY A 77 19.83 11.03 2.28
CA GLY A 77 18.88 12.09 1.99
C GLY A 77 17.62 12.05 2.84
N PHE A 78 16.71 12.97 2.53
CA PHE A 78 15.34 12.97 3.01
C PHE A 78 14.42 12.40 1.93
N THR A 79 13.48 11.55 2.36
CA THR A 79 12.41 11.05 1.50
C THR A 79 11.05 11.48 2.06
N GLY A 80 10.10 11.72 1.15
CA GLY A 80 8.68 11.89 1.44
C GLY A 80 7.85 11.10 0.44
N LYS A 81 6.53 11.27 0.39
CA LYS A 81 5.67 10.49 -0.54
C LYS A 81 6.12 10.53 -1.99
N TYR A 82 6.28 11.74 -2.54
CA TYR A 82 6.55 11.94 -3.97
C TYR A 82 7.87 12.63 -4.27
N TRP A 83 8.53 13.18 -3.26
CA TRP A 83 9.76 13.96 -3.41
C TRP A 83 10.87 13.42 -2.54
N MET A 84 12.09 13.66 -2.95
CA MET A 84 13.27 13.38 -2.15
C MET A 84 14.37 14.40 -2.42
N THR A 85 15.24 14.56 -1.43
CA THR A 85 16.46 15.36 -1.52
C THR A 85 17.63 14.53 -1.00
N THR A 86 18.55 14.16 -1.87
CA THR A 86 19.57 13.16 -1.59
C THR A 86 20.95 13.63 -2.03
N LEU A 87 21.93 13.47 -1.15
CA LEU A 87 23.34 13.68 -1.42
C LEU A 87 23.95 12.38 -1.92
N ILE A 88 24.66 12.48 -3.04
CA ILE A 88 25.33 11.37 -3.70
C ILE A 88 26.81 11.77 -3.77
N PRO A 89 27.63 11.38 -2.79
CA PRO A 89 29.08 11.49 -2.88
C PRO A 89 29.59 10.78 -4.12
N ASP A 90 30.71 11.23 -4.66
CA ASP A 90 31.42 10.43 -5.65
C ASP A 90 31.90 9.11 -5.01
N ASN A 91 32.41 8.17 -5.81
CA ASN A 91 32.69 6.77 -5.46
C ASN A 91 33.81 6.55 -4.40
N SER A 92 33.95 7.45 -3.44
CA SER A 92 34.83 7.40 -2.27
C SER A 92 34.07 6.94 -1.01
N ALA A 93 34.84 6.53 -0.01
CA ALA A 93 34.30 6.28 1.32
C ALA A 93 33.78 7.60 1.92
N PHE A 94 32.63 7.52 2.59
CA PHE A 94 32.03 8.66 3.27
C PHE A 94 31.27 8.21 4.51
N LYS A 95 31.07 9.13 5.45
CA LYS A 95 30.18 8.93 6.59
C LYS A 95 28.83 9.53 6.28
N ALA A 96 27.79 8.70 6.34
CA ALA A 96 26.40 9.13 6.30
C ALA A 96 26.01 9.53 7.73
N VAL A 97 25.62 10.79 7.93
CA VAL A 97 25.25 11.31 9.26
C VAL A 97 23.83 11.83 9.25
N SER A 98 22.98 11.23 10.06
CA SER A 98 21.70 11.81 10.46
C SER A 98 21.93 12.65 11.71
N LYS A 99 21.30 13.82 11.76
CA LYS A 99 21.51 14.78 12.85
C LYS A 99 20.22 15.51 13.18
N TYR A 100 19.87 15.58 14.46
CA TYR A 100 18.80 16.42 14.99
C TYR A 100 19.36 17.44 15.98
N SER A 101 19.11 18.72 15.70
CA SER A 101 19.57 19.84 16.54
C SER A 101 18.37 20.45 17.27
N GLU A 102 18.22 20.12 18.55
CA GLU A 102 17.09 20.55 19.39
C GLU A 102 16.96 22.08 19.46
N GLY A 103 18.07 22.80 19.67
CA GLY A 103 18.04 24.25 19.83
C GLY A 103 17.58 25.04 18.58
N ALA A 104 17.63 24.42 17.39
CA ALA A 104 17.14 25.01 16.15
C ALA A 104 15.92 24.27 15.57
N ASP A 105 15.44 23.23 16.27
CA ASP A 105 14.40 22.29 15.83
C ASP A 105 14.60 21.86 14.36
N ARG A 106 15.80 21.33 14.08
CA ARG A 106 16.29 21.11 12.71
C ARG A 106 16.85 19.70 12.52
N TYR A 107 16.37 19.07 11.47
CA TYR A 107 16.82 17.76 11.00
C TYR A 107 17.84 17.96 9.89
N GLN A 108 18.87 17.13 9.85
CA GLN A 108 19.95 17.28 8.90
C GLN A 108 20.48 15.92 8.47
N ALA A 109 20.68 15.78 7.16
CA ALA A 109 21.34 14.67 6.51
C ALA A 109 22.68 15.18 5.97
N GLU A 110 23.77 14.50 6.29
CA GLU A 110 25.10 14.90 5.86
C GLU A 110 25.87 13.75 5.24
N ALA A 111 26.52 14.02 4.12
CA ALA A 111 27.57 13.15 3.60
C ALA A 111 28.93 13.79 3.88
N ARG A 112 29.73 13.14 4.74
CA ARG A 112 31.07 13.59 5.14
C ARG A 112 32.11 12.72 4.45
N GLN A 113 32.78 13.26 3.45
CA GLN A 113 33.85 12.52 2.76
C GLN A 113 35.13 12.50 3.60
N GLU A 114 35.98 11.51 3.31
CA GLU A 114 37.31 11.45 3.92
C GLU A 114 38.16 12.67 3.59
N THR A 115 39.08 12.96 4.50
CA THR A 115 39.99 14.09 4.38
C THR A 115 41.06 13.81 3.33
N ILE A 116 41.20 14.73 2.37
CA ILE A 116 42.18 14.66 1.28
C ILE A 116 43.33 15.62 1.59
N GLN A 117 44.56 15.14 1.49
CA GLN A 117 45.75 15.98 1.53
C GLN A 117 46.16 16.39 0.11
N ILE A 118 46.37 17.68 -0.11
CA ILE A 118 46.80 18.28 -1.36
C ILE A 118 48.20 18.84 -1.15
N LEU A 119 49.18 18.23 -1.81
CA LEU A 119 50.57 18.69 -1.78
C LEU A 119 50.78 19.90 -2.69
N ALA A 120 51.85 20.67 -2.44
CA ALA A 120 52.22 21.81 -3.27
C ALA A 120 52.33 21.42 -4.75
N GLY A 121 51.69 22.19 -5.63
CA GLY A 121 51.64 21.92 -7.07
C GLY A 121 50.63 20.85 -7.52
N GLN A 122 49.94 20.16 -6.59
CA GLN A 122 48.87 19.22 -6.95
C GLN A 122 47.52 19.92 -7.14
N ARG A 123 46.75 19.44 -8.12
CA ARG A 123 45.33 19.75 -8.29
C ARG A 123 44.49 18.51 -8.02
N ARG A 124 43.43 18.65 -7.23
CA ARG A 124 42.43 17.61 -6.98
C ARG A 124 41.05 18.20 -7.26
N ASP A 125 40.25 17.48 -8.04
CA ASP A 125 38.85 17.80 -8.24
C ASP A 125 38.03 16.83 -7.39
N VAL A 126 37.07 17.36 -6.63
CA VAL A 126 36.16 16.55 -5.81
C VAL A 126 34.74 16.86 -6.26
N GLN A 127 34.00 15.81 -6.60
CA GLN A 127 32.63 15.93 -7.08
C GLN A 127 31.65 15.34 -6.07
N SER A 128 30.47 15.95 -6.00
CA SER A 128 29.33 15.41 -5.29
C SER A 128 28.07 15.86 -6.00
N ARG A 129 27.08 14.99 -6.07
CA ARG A 129 25.80 15.25 -6.72
C ARG A 129 24.73 15.46 -5.66
N LEU A 130 23.79 16.35 -5.97
CA LEU A 130 22.58 16.58 -5.20
C LEU A 130 21.39 16.25 -6.10
N PHE A 131 20.59 15.26 -5.69
CA PHE A 131 19.26 15.05 -6.28
C PHE A 131 18.26 15.83 -5.43
N ALA A 132 17.43 16.66 -6.06
CA ALA A 132 16.33 17.37 -5.40
C ALA A 132 15.15 17.42 -6.36
N GLY A 133 14.20 16.52 -6.20
CA GLY A 133 13.17 16.35 -7.22
C GLY A 133 12.09 15.33 -6.89
N ALA A 134 11.21 15.12 -7.86
CA ALA A 134 10.16 14.14 -7.79
C ALA A 134 10.70 12.73 -8.01
N LYS A 135 10.12 11.73 -7.35
CA LYS A 135 10.51 10.33 -7.44
C LYS A 135 9.95 9.66 -8.70
N GLU A 136 10.34 10.18 -9.86
CA GLU A 136 10.03 9.58 -11.16
C GLU A 136 10.86 8.31 -11.34
N TYR A 137 10.19 7.17 -11.50
CA TYR A 137 10.87 5.87 -11.58
C TYR A 137 11.89 5.82 -12.71
N ALA A 138 11.52 6.26 -13.93
CA ALA A 138 12.42 6.26 -15.08
C ALA A 138 13.68 7.12 -14.84
N THR A 139 13.52 8.28 -14.18
CA THR A 139 14.62 9.19 -13.85
C THR A 139 15.54 8.55 -12.81
N ILE A 140 14.99 8.00 -11.73
CA ILE A 140 15.75 7.32 -10.67
C ILE A 140 16.50 6.09 -11.21
N GLN A 141 15.83 5.28 -12.04
CA GLN A 141 16.45 4.13 -12.69
C GLN A 141 17.61 4.55 -13.59
N ASN A 142 17.46 5.63 -14.36
CA ASN A 142 18.52 6.16 -15.21
C ASN A 142 19.78 6.60 -14.43
N TYR A 143 19.61 7.17 -13.23
CA TYR A 143 20.74 7.45 -12.33
C TYR A 143 21.47 6.19 -11.89
N GLY A 144 20.75 5.09 -11.64
CA GLY A 144 21.35 3.79 -11.35
C GLY A 144 22.10 3.20 -12.53
N ASP A 145 21.39 3.07 -13.67
CA ASP A 145 21.88 2.33 -14.84
C ASP A 145 22.99 3.07 -15.61
N LYS A 146 22.86 4.40 -15.78
CA LYS A 146 23.81 5.20 -16.58
C LYS A 146 24.81 5.97 -15.75
N GLU A 147 24.41 6.48 -14.60
CA GLU A 147 25.28 7.30 -13.76
C GLU A 147 25.90 6.56 -12.56
N GLY A 148 25.65 5.26 -12.46
CA GLY A 148 26.27 4.36 -11.50
C GLY A 148 25.95 4.65 -10.03
N VAL A 149 24.78 5.24 -9.75
CA VAL A 149 24.29 5.47 -8.38
C VAL A 149 23.75 4.16 -7.81
N THR A 150 24.44 3.59 -6.83
CA THR A 150 24.11 2.29 -6.25
C THR A 150 22.69 2.26 -5.66
N ASP A 151 21.88 1.30 -6.10
CA ASP A 151 20.54 0.98 -5.60
C ASP A 151 19.62 2.21 -5.47
N PHE A 152 19.73 3.19 -6.37
CA PHE A 152 18.99 4.44 -6.25
C PHE A 152 17.47 4.25 -6.32
N VAL A 153 17.00 3.17 -6.95
CA VAL A 153 15.59 2.74 -6.98
C VAL A 153 15.05 2.48 -5.57
N ASP A 154 15.91 2.16 -4.59
CA ASP A 154 15.53 1.89 -3.20
C ASP A 154 15.31 3.17 -2.38
N SER A 155 15.48 4.34 -2.99
CA SER A 155 14.95 5.61 -2.46
C SER A 155 13.42 5.71 -2.49
N ILE A 156 12.77 4.85 -3.28
CA ILE A 156 11.33 4.62 -3.25
C ILE A 156 11.04 3.57 -2.19
N ASP A 157 10.13 3.88 -1.28
CA ASP A 157 9.74 2.96 -0.22
C ASP A 157 8.89 1.81 -0.79
N TRP A 158 9.55 0.66 -0.97
CA TRP A 158 8.95 -0.57 -1.48
C TRP A 158 8.25 -1.41 -0.41
N GLY A 159 8.41 -1.05 0.87
CA GLY A 159 7.90 -1.77 2.03
C GLY A 159 8.49 -3.17 2.24
N MET A 160 7.97 -3.87 3.25
CA MET A 160 8.43 -5.21 3.65
C MET A 160 8.37 -6.25 2.52
N PHE A 161 7.38 -6.15 1.64
CA PHE A 161 7.19 -7.08 0.53
C PHE A 161 7.86 -6.59 -0.77
N PHE A 162 9.06 -5.99 -0.67
CA PHE A 162 9.77 -5.38 -1.80
C PHE A 162 9.93 -6.32 -3.01
N PHE A 163 10.09 -7.62 -2.75
CA PHE A 163 10.22 -8.67 -3.76
C PHE A 163 8.93 -8.92 -4.56
N ILE A 164 7.76 -8.50 -4.06
CA ILE A 164 6.48 -8.50 -4.78
C ILE A 164 6.17 -7.11 -5.33
N THR A 165 6.42 -6.05 -4.56
CA THR A 165 6.08 -4.67 -4.96
C THR A 165 6.89 -4.21 -6.18
N LYS A 166 8.20 -4.46 -6.24
CA LYS A 166 9.03 -4.05 -7.39
C LYS A 166 8.58 -4.71 -8.70
N PRO A 167 8.42 -6.05 -8.82
CA PRO A 167 7.91 -6.65 -10.05
C PRO A 167 6.50 -6.19 -10.40
N MET A 168 5.63 -6.02 -9.40
CA MET A 168 4.27 -5.56 -9.64
C MET A 168 4.21 -4.11 -10.12
N PHE A 169 5.04 -3.24 -9.58
CA PHE A 169 5.21 -1.87 -10.07
C PHE A 169 5.74 -1.87 -11.51
N ALA A 170 6.78 -2.66 -11.81
CA ALA A 170 7.32 -2.75 -13.16
C ALA A 170 6.25 -3.20 -14.18
N LEU A 171 5.43 -4.19 -13.80
CA LEU A 171 4.30 -4.63 -14.62
C LEU A 171 3.24 -3.52 -14.75
N LEU A 172 2.88 -2.82 -13.67
CA LEU A 172 1.94 -1.70 -13.73
C LEU A 172 2.42 -0.57 -14.64
N HIS A 173 3.69 -0.18 -14.50
CA HIS A 173 4.34 0.84 -15.31
C HIS A 173 4.33 0.44 -16.80
N PHE A 174 4.67 -0.83 -17.10
CA PHE A 174 4.60 -1.37 -18.45
C PHE A 174 3.17 -1.35 -19.02
N LEU A 175 2.17 -1.78 -18.25
CA LEU A 175 0.76 -1.76 -18.65
C LEU A 175 0.27 -0.33 -18.89
N ASN A 176 0.68 0.62 -18.04
CA ASN A 176 0.34 2.03 -18.21
C ASN A 176 0.99 2.60 -19.49
N GLY A 177 2.25 2.26 -19.77
CA GLY A 177 2.92 2.64 -21.02
C GLY A 177 2.26 2.11 -22.28
N LEU A 178 1.67 0.90 -22.23
CA LEU A 178 0.95 0.30 -23.35
C LEU A 178 -0.49 0.84 -23.53
N ILE A 179 -1.23 0.99 -22.43
CA ILE A 179 -2.65 1.37 -22.46
C ILE A 179 -2.81 2.90 -22.52
N GLY A 180 -1.87 3.66 -21.95
CA GLY A 180 -1.93 5.10 -21.81
C GLY A 180 -2.93 5.58 -20.74
N ASN A 181 -3.42 4.68 -19.88
CA ASN A 181 -4.36 5.01 -18.82
C ASN A 181 -4.15 4.13 -17.58
N MET A 182 -3.85 4.80 -16.46
CA MET A 182 -3.47 4.15 -15.22
C MET A 182 -4.62 3.37 -14.56
N GLY A 183 -5.86 3.83 -14.66
CA GLY A 183 -7.00 3.10 -14.10
C GLY A 183 -7.24 1.78 -14.82
N TRP A 184 -7.13 1.76 -16.15
CA TRP A 184 -7.19 0.52 -16.93
C TRP A 184 -5.97 -0.38 -16.68
N ALA A 185 -4.78 0.20 -16.48
CA ALA A 185 -3.59 -0.56 -16.12
C ALA A 185 -3.75 -1.28 -14.77
N ILE A 186 -4.36 -0.63 -13.77
CA ILE A 186 -4.69 -1.26 -12.47
C ILE A 186 -5.66 -2.45 -12.66
N ILE A 187 -6.70 -2.28 -13.48
CA ILE A 187 -7.67 -3.35 -13.76
C ILE A 187 -6.99 -4.52 -14.49
N ALA A 188 -6.16 -4.23 -15.49
CA ALA A 188 -5.41 -5.24 -16.24
C ALA A 188 -4.42 -6.00 -15.34
N LEU A 189 -3.69 -5.30 -14.47
CA LEU A 189 -2.81 -5.90 -13.47
C LEU A 189 -3.58 -6.87 -12.56
N THR A 190 -4.76 -6.44 -12.09
CA THR A 190 -5.64 -7.26 -11.25
C THR A 190 -6.05 -8.55 -11.95
N LEU A 191 -6.41 -8.45 -13.23
CA LEU A 191 -6.77 -9.61 -14.05
C LEU A 191 -5.59 -10.59 -14.19
N ILE A 192 -4.40 -10.08 -14.48
CA ILE A 192 -3.18 -10.91 -14.63
C ILE A 192 -2.87 -11.65 -13.33
N ILE A 193 -2.87 -10.94 -12.18
CA ILE A 193 -2.61 -11.55 -10.87
C ILE A 193 -3.65 -12.65 -10.60
N LYS A 194 -4.93 -12.39 -10.87
CA LYS A 194 -5.99 -13.40 -10.69
C LYS A 194 -5.82 -14.61 -11.60
N THR A 195 -5.39 -14.41 -12.84
CA THR A 195 -5.12 -15.52 -13.76
C THR A 195 -3.98 -16.39 -13.26
N ILE A 196 -2.89 -15.79 -12.75
CA ILE A 196 -1.78 -16.54 -12.13
C ILE A 196 -2.26 -17.34 -10.91
N LEU A 197 -3.11 -16.74 -10.08
CA LEU A 197 -3.65 -17.38 -8.88
C LEU A 197 -4.87 -18.29 -9.13
N PHE A 198 -5.35 -18.37 -10.37
CA PHE A 198 -6.60 -19.06 -10.71
C PHE A 198 -6.62 -20.53 -10.25
N PRO A 199 -5.55 -21.35 -10.42
CA PRO A 199 -5.58 -22.75 -10.00
C PRO A 199 -5.79 -22.91 -8.49
N LEU A 200 -5.20 -22.02 -7.71
CA LEU A 200 -5.34 -22.01 -6.25
C LEU A 200 -6.74 -21.55 -5.85
N ALA A 201 -7.19 -20.43 -6.42
CA ALA A 201 -8.50 -19.86 -6.19
C ALA A 201 -9.62 -20.87 -6.54
N TYR A 202 -9.46 -21.62 -7.64
CA TYR A 202 -10.39 -22.66 -8.05
C TYR A 202 -10.59 -23.73 -6.96
N LYS A 203 -9.50 -24.30 -6.44
CA LYS A 203 -9.55 -25.30 -5.36
C LYS A 203 -10.27 -24.77 -4.12
N SER A 204 -10.01 -23.51 -3.78
CA SER A 204 -10.65 -22.87 -2.63
C SER A 204 -12.14 -22.64 -2.82
N PHE A 205 -12.56 -22.13 -4.00
CA PHE A 205 -13.97 -21.90 -4.30
C PHE A 205 -14.76 -23.21 -4.40
N VAL A 206 -14.15 -24.29 -4.88
CA VAL A 206 -14.76 -25.64 -4.82
C VAL A 206 -14.99 -26.06 -3.36
N SER A 207 -14.02 -25.85 -2.47
CA SER A 207 -14.21 -26.13 -1.03
C SER A 207 -15.34 -25.28 -0.43
N MET A 208 -15.40 -23.99 -0.78
CA MET A 208 -16.47 -23.09 -0.33
C MET A 208 -17.85 -23.49 -0.85
N ALA A 209 -17.96 -23.97 -2.10
CA ALA A 209 -19.20 -24.49 -2.65
C ALA A 209 -19.72 -25.67 -1.80
N ARG A 210 -18.85 -26.64 -1.50
CA ARG A 210 -19.18 -27.79 -0.63
C ARG A 210 -19.53 -27.37 0.80
N MET A 211 -18.84 -26.39 1.37
CA MET A 211 -19.19 -25.85 2.69
C MET A 211 -20.58 -25.20 2.70
N LYS A 212 -20.97 -24.55 1.60
CA LYS A 212 -22.30 -23.95 1.47
C LYS A 212 -23.40 -25.02 1.38
N GLU A 213 -23.15 -26.13 0.69
CA GLU A 213 -24.07 -27.28 0.65
C GLU A 213 -24.30 -27.90 2.03
N LEU A 214 -23.29 -27.87 2.90
CA LEU A 214 -23.39 -28.38 4.27
C LEU A 214 -24.11 -27.44 5.25
N GLN A 215 -24.48 -26.21 4.85
CA GLN A 215 -25.16 -25.27 5.76
C GLN A 215 -26.43 -25.81 6.42
N PRO A 216 -27.35 -26.51 5.72
CA PRO A 216 -28.55 -27.06 6.36
C PRO A 216 -28.23 -28.14 7.39
N GLU A 217 -27.19 -28.95 7.16
CA GLU A 217 -26.71 -29.93 8.14
C GLU A 217 -26.06 -29.22 9.34
N MET A 218 -25.34 -28.13 9.11
CA MET A 218 -24.76 -27.28 10.16
C MET A 218 -25.83 -26.61 11.04
N GLU A 219 -26.93 -26.15 10.46
CA GLU A 219 -28.07 -25.59 11.19
C GLU A 219 -28.72 -26.65 12.10
N LYS A 220 -28.98 -27.85 11.56
CA LYS A 220 -29.48 -28.99 12.35
C LYS A 220 -28.54 -29.39 13.48
N LEU A 221 -27.22 -29.32 13.24
CA LEU A 221 -26.24 -29.60 14.27
C LEU A 221 -26.26 -28.55 15.39
N LYS A 222 -26.44 -27.28 15.02
CA LYS A 222 -26.58 -26.17 15.97
C LYS A 222 -27.85 -26.28 16.80
N GLU A 223 -28.96 -26.72 16.22
CA GLU A 223 -30.19 -27.00 16.96
C GLU A 223 -30.00 -28.11 18.01
N LYS A 224 -29.17 -29.11 17.70
CA LYS A 224 -28.91 -30.24 18.61
C LYS A 224 -27.88 -29.95 19.71
N HIS A 225 -26.84 -29.17 19.40
CA HIS A 225 -25.67 -28.99 20.29
C HIS A 225 -25.36 -27.52 20.61
N GLY A 226 -26.26 -26.58 20.31
CA GLY A 226 -26.00 -25.14 20.39
C GLY A 226 -25.64 -24.60 21.78
N GLU A 227 -26.08 -25.27 22.84
CA GLU A 227 -25.78 -24.93 24.25
C GLU A 227 -24.34 -25.33 24.65
N ASP A 228 -23.79 -26.40 24.06
CA ASP A 228 -22.46 -26.93 24.39
C ASP A 228 -21.46 -26.62 23.28
N ARG A 229 -20.64 -25.58 23.52
CA ARG A 229 -19.58 -25.16 22.59
C ARG A 229 -18.58 -26.28 22.27
N GLN A 230 -18.23 -27.13 23.23
CA GLN A 230 -17.26 -28.20 23.00
C GLN A 230 -17.87 -29.32 22.15
N ALA A 231 -19.10 -29.73 22.45
CA ALA A 231 -19.82 -30.71 21.64
C ALA A 231 -20.06 -30.19 20.21
N MET A 232 -20.44 -28.92 20.07
CA MET A 232 -20.64 -28.29 18.76
C MET A 232 -19.35 -28.26 17.94
N GLN A 233 -18.22 -27.88 18.52
CA GLN A 233 -16.93 -27.89 17.82
C GLN A 233 -16.52 -29.30 17.39
N LYS A 234 -16.66 -30.30 18.27
CA LYS A 234 -16.33 -31.71 17.97
C LYS A 234 -17.20 -32.25 16.83
N ALA A 235 -18.51 -32.07 16.91
CA ALA A 235 -19.44 -32.59 15.91
C ALA A 235 -19.31 -31.86 14.57
N THR A 236 -18.99 -30.55 14.57
CA THR A 236 -18.68 -29.79 13.35
C THR A 236 -17.45 -30.36 12.65
N MET A 237 -16.38 -30.64 13.41
CA MET A 237 -15.15 -31.23 12.87
C MET A 237 -15.36 -32.66 12.36
N GLU A 238 -16.17 -33.45 13.05
CA GLU A 238 -16.56 -34.80 12.61
C GLU A 238 -17.38 -34.76 11.31
N MET A 239 -18.30 -33.82 11.19
CA MET A 239 -19.05 -33.59 9.94
C MET A 239 -18.09 -33.24 8.79
N TYR A 240 -17.15 -32.31 8.99
CA TYR A 240 -16.18 -31.97 7.95
C TYR A 240 -15.30 -33.14 7.54
N ARG A 241 -14.89 -34.01 8.49
CA ARG A 241 -14.12 -35.23 8.20
C ARG A 241 -14.95 -36.25 7.42
N THR A 242 -16.17 -36.54 7.86
CA THR A 242 -17.06 -37.52 7.21
C THR A 242 -17.44 -37.08 5.80
N LYS A 243 -17.70 -35.79 5.59
CA LYS A 243 -18.01 -35.19 4.29
C LYS A 243 -16.77 -34.84 3.46
N LYS A 244 -15.55 -35.09 3.98
CA LYS A 244 -14.25 -34.81 3.34
C LYS A 244 -14.12 -33.36 2.83
N VAL A 245 -14.59 -32.39 3.63
CA VAL A 245 -14.48 -30.96 3.34
C VAL A 245 -13.36 -30.36 4.17
N ASN A 246 -12.46 -29.60 3.54
CA ASN A 246 -11.35 -28.95 4.23
C ASN A 246 -11.68 -27.46 4.49
N PRO A 247 -11.96 -27.06 5.75
CA PRO A 247 -12.26 -25.66 6.08
C PRO A 247 -11.07 -24.73 5.81
N ALA A 248 -9.83 -25.20 5.97
CA ALA A 248 -8.63 -24.40 5.73
C ALA A 248 -8.40 -24.09 4.24
N ALA A 249 -8.91 -24.92 3.33
CA ALA A 249 -8.83 -24.64 1.90
C ALA A 249 -9.64 -23.39 1.51
N GLY A 250 -10.65 -23.01 2.31
CA GLY A 250 -11.45 -21.80 2.10
C GLY A 250 -10.72 -20.50 2.45
N CYS A 251 -9.84 -20.51 3.47
CA CYS A 251 -9.09 -19.32 3.88
C CYS A 251 -7.72 -19.18 3.21
N LEU A 252 -7.21 -20.24 2.57
CA LEU A 252 -5.90 -20.24 1.92
C LEU A 252 -5.70 -19.11 0.87
N PRO A 253 -6.67 -18.78 0.00
CA PRO A 253 -6.51 -17.63 -0.90
C PRO A 253 -6.43 -16.31 -0.17
N ILE A 254 -7.13 -16.15 0.95
CA ILE A 254 -7.11 -14.90 1.74
C ILE A 254 -5.69 -14.68 2.28
N LEU A 255 -5.05 -15.73 2.82
CA LEU A 255 -3.68 -15.64 3.32
C LEU A 255 -2.68 -15.24 2.24
N LEU A 256 -2.79 -15.81 1.04
CA LEU A 256 -1.92 -15.43 -0.08
C LEU A 256 -2.25 -14.04 -0.63
N GLN A 257 -3.51 -13.62 -0.58
CA GLN A 257 -3.96 -12.32 -1.04
C GLN A 257 -3.46 -11.18 -0.14
N ILE A 258 -3.25 -11.43 1.16
CA ILE A 258 -2.82 -10.39 2.12
C ILE A 258 -1.49 -9.73 1.68
N PRO A 259 -0.37 -10.46 1.44
CA PRO A 259 0.87 -9.86 0.97
C PRO A 259 0.72 -9.13 -0.37
N ILE A 260 -0.06 -9.68 -1.30
CA ILE A 260 -0.32 -9.08 -2.62
C ILE A 260 -1.09 -7.78 -2.48
N PHE A 261 -2.10 -7.75 -1.61
CA PHE A 261 -2.89 -6.56 -1.30
C PHE A 261 -2.02 -5.45 -0.71
N PHE A 262 -1.23 -5.75 0.32
CA PHE A 262 -0.32 -4.77 0.92
C PHE A 262 0.68 -4.26 -0.10
N SER A 263 1.18 -5.16 -0.95
CA SER A 263 2.11 -4.78 -2.01
C SER A 263 1.45 -3.83 -3.02
N LEU A 264 0.22 -4.12 -3.45
CA LEU A 264 -0.46 -3.30 -4.44
C LEU A 264 -0.85 -1.95 -3.86
N TYR A 265 -1.31 -1.95 -2.61
CA TYR A 265 -1.59 -0.74 -1.89
C TYR A 265 -0.35 0.15 -1.80
N LYS A 266 0.80 -0.42 -1.43
CA LYS A 266 2.08 0.28 -1.42
C LYS A 266 2.39 0.89 -2.79
N VAL A 267 2.34 0.07 -3.85
CA VAL A 267 2.61 0.50 -5.23
C VAL A 267 1.71 1.68 -5.61
N ILE A 268 0.39 1.56 -5.49
CA ILE A 268 -0.56 2.64 -5.82
C ILE A 268 -0.29 3.90 -4.97
N PHE A 269 0.08 3.74 -3.70
CA PHE A 269 0.28 4.86 -2.78
C PHE A 269 1.57 5.65 -3.06
N VAL A 270 2.68 4.97 -3.35
CA VAL A 270 4.00 5.60 -3.55
C VAL A 270 4.30 5.96 -5.00
N THR A 271 3.54 5.42 -5.95
CA THR A 271 3.75 5.69 -7.37
C THR A 271 3.38 7.12 -7.71
N LEU A 272 4.39 7.91 -8.08
CA LEU A 272 4.21 9.29 -8.54
C LEU A 272 3.34 9.37 -9.80
N GLU A 273 3.39 8.37 -10.67
CA GLU A 273 2.64 8.35 -11.94
C GLU A 273 1.12 8.31 -11.76
N LEU A 274 0.63 7.96 -10.56
CA LEU A 274 -0.81 8.04 -10.25
C LEU A 274 -1.24 9.47 -9.91
N ARG A 275 -0.30 10.34 -9.53
CA ARG A 275 -0.59 11.72 -9.14
C ARG A 275 -1.07 12.49 -10.37
N HIS A 276 -2.27 13.05 -10.28
CA HIS A 276 -2.94 13.74 -11.38
C HIS A 276 -3.20 12.87 -12.61
N ALA A 277 -3.17 11.53 -12.46
CA ALA A 277 -3.56 10.62 -13.53
C ALA A 277 -5.08 10.57 -13.64
N PRO A 278 -5.67 10.91 -14.81
CA PRO A 278 -7.10 10.80 -15.02
C PRO A 278 -7.51 9.34 -15.28
N PHE A 279 -8.77 9.02 -15.00
CA PHE A 279 -9.37 7.75 -15.40
C PHE A 279 -10.57 7.93 -16.35
N ILE A 280 -11.77 8.08 -15.79
CA ILE A 280 -13.03 8.20 -16.54
C ILE A 280 -13.89 9.30 -15.89
N GLY A 281 -14.48 10.16 -16.71
CA GLY A 281 -15.47 11.16 -16.27
C GLY A 281 -14.89 12.19 -15.30
N TRP A 282 -15.42 12.21 -14.08
CA TRP A 282 -15.03 13.16 -13.03
C TRP A 282 -13.70 12.81 -12.33
N LEU A 283 -13.19 11.59 -12.50
CA LEU A 283 -11.92 11.18 -11.90
C LEU A 283 -10.73 11.75 -12.68
N LYS A 284 -10.19 12.86 -12.16
CA LYS A 284 -9.01 13.56 -12.71
C LYS A 284 -7.70 13.23 -12.00
N ASP A 285 -7.76 12.56 -10.86
CA ASP A 285 -6.57 12.20 -10.08
C ASP A 285 -6.81 10.90 -9.30
N LEU A 286 -6.06 9.86 -9.67
CA LEU A 286 -6.16 8.53 -9.04
C LEU A 286 -5.47 8.45 -7.66
N SER A 287 -4.65 9.44 -7.31
CA SER A 287 -3.89 9.47 -6.06
C SER A 287 -4.67 10.06 -4.87
N VAL A 288 -5.81 10.69 -5.14
CA VAL A 288 -6.70 11.31 -4.14
C VAL A 288 -8.04 10.57 -4.06
N PRO A 289 -8.82 10.77 -2.98
CA PRO A 289 -10.17 10.20 -2.86
C PRO A 289 -11.09 10.61 -4.01
N ASP A 290 -12.09 9.77 -4.29
CA ASP A 290 -13.10 10.07 -5.33
C ASP A 290 -13.82 11.39 -4.97
N PRO A 291 -13.71 12.45 -5.80
CA PRO A 291 -14.31 13.75 -5.51
C PRO A 291 -15.82 13.78 -5.76
N SER A 292 -16.40 12.73 -6.34
CA SER A 292 -17.85 12.64 -6.50
C SER A 292 -18.54 12.50 -5.15
N SER A 293 -19.77 13.01 -5.05
CA SER A 293 -20.60 12.91 -3.87
C SER A 293 -22.07 13.06 -4.25
N LEU A 294 -22.97 12.68 -3.35
CA LEU A 294 -24.40 12.96 -3.55
C LEU A 294 -24.66 14.46 -3.73
N LEU A 295 -23.89 15.31 -3.06
CA LEU A 295 -24.07 16.77 -3.03
C LEU A 295 -23.61 17.47 -4.31
N ASN A 296 -22.64 16.92 -5.04
CA ASN A 296 -22.26 17.43 -6.36
C ASN A 296 -22.87 16.63 -7.52
N LEU A 297 -23.97 15.91 -7.24
CA LEU A 297 -24.65 15.04 -8.20
C LEU A 297 -23.65 14.09 -8.89
N PHE A 298 -22.79 13.49 -8.09
CA PHE A 298 -21.73 12.57 -8.50
C PHE A 298 -20.75 13.15 -9.53
N GLY A 299 -20.37 14.42 -9.34
CA GLY A 299 -19.41 15.12 -10.19
C GLY A 299 -20.03 15.82 -11.42
N LEU A 300 -21.36 15.88 -11.52
CA LEU A 300 -22.04 16.70 -12.53
C LEU A 300 -21.96 18.20 -12.23
N MET A 301 -21.97 18.56 -10.94
CA MET A 301 -21.84 19.96 -10.51
C MET A 301 -20.39 20.33 -10.23
N PRO A 302 -19.97 21.60 -10.46
CA PRO A 302 -18.58 22.01 -10.42
C PRO A 302 -18.00 22.24 -9.01
N TRP A 303 -18.77 22.02 -7.95
CA TRP A 303 -18.32 22.23 -6.57
C TRP A 303 -17.79 20.94 -5.94
N ASP A 304 -16.81 21.11 -5.04
CA ASP A 304 -16.18 19.99 -4.34
C ASP A 304 -17.09 19.38 -3.27
N ALA A 305 -16.85 18.10 -2.98
CA ALA A 305 -17.49 17.42 -1.87
C ALA A 305 -17.05 18.04 -0.52
N PRO A 306 -17.94 18.11 0.49
CA PRO A 306 -17.56 18.58 1.81
C PRO A 306 -16.39 17.77 2.39
N GLY A 307 -15.38 18.47 2.89
CA GLY A 307 -14.19 17.84 3.47
C GLY A 307 -14.46 17.12 4.82
N PRO A 308 -13.47 16.40 5.36
CA PRO A 308 -13.62 15.56 6.55
C PRO A 308 -14.11 16.30 7.81
N ASN A 309 -13.83 17.60 7.91
CA ASN A 309 -14.23 18.45 9.04
C ASN A 309 -15.66 19.00 8.93
N SER A 310 -16.37 18.68 7.84
CA SER A 310 -17.73 19.14 7.61
C SER A 310 -18.75 18.19 8.23
N PHE A 311 -19.82 18.77 8.78
CA PHE A 311 -20.98 18.00 9.27
C PHE A 311 -21.59 17.10 8.17
N PHE A 312 -21.45 17.49 6.90
CA PHE A 312 -22.01 16.77 5.75
C PHE A 312 -21.10 15.67 5.18
N VAL A 313 -20.02 15.28 5.86
CA VAL A 313 -19.06 14.27 5.37
C VAL A 313 -19.71 12.93 5.00
N ILE A 314 -20.77 12.54 5.70
CA ILE A 314 -21.52 11.30 5.42
C ILE A 314 -22.14 11.31 4.02
N LEU A 315 -22.46 12.49 3.47
CA LEU A 315 -23.00 12.65 2.12
C LEU A 315 -21.91 12.78 1.05
N SER A 316 -20.63 12.83 1.46
CA SER A 316 -19.45 12.94 0.59
C SER A 316 -18.98 11.60 0.01
N ILE A 317 -19.80 10.54 0.04
CA ILE A 317 -19.41 9.24 -0.53
C ILE A 317 -19.43 9.31 -2.05
N GLY A 318 -18.30 8.98 -2.66
CA GLY A 318 -18.17 8.87 -4.11
C GLY A 318 -18.81 7.62 -4.71
N VAL A 319 -18.94 7.64 -6.04
CA VAL A 319 -19.47 6.52 -6.83
C VAL A 319 -18.62 5.27 -6.66
N TRP A 320 -17.28 5.39 -6.69
CA TRP A 320 -16.39 4.24 -6.59
C TRP A 320 -16.46 3.54 -5.23
N PRO A 321 -16.46 4.25 -4.09
CA PRO A 321 -16.73 3.64 -2.79
C PRO A 321 -18.10 2.94 -2.73
N ILE A 322 -19.16 3.52 -3.30
CA ILE A 322 -20.49 2.87 -3.37
C ILE A 322 -20.41 1.57 -4.16
N LEU A 323 -19.80 1.60 -5.34
CA LEU A 323 -19.58 0.40 -6.16
C LEU A 323 -18.73 -0.64 -5.42
N MET A 324 -17.75 -0.21 -4.64
CA MET A 324 -16.97 -1.09 -3.79
C MET A 324 -17.85 -1.77 -2.75
N GLY A 325 -18.67 -1.03 -2.01
CA GLY A 325 -19.61 -1.59 -1.03
C GLY A 325 -20.57 -2.60 -1.65
N ILE A 326 -21.13 -2.28 -2.82
CA ILE A 326 -22.03 -3.16 -3.57
C ILE A 326 -21.30 -4.44 -4.02
N THR A 327 -20.11 -4.31 -4.62
CA THR A 327 -19.36 -5.48 -5.11
C THR A 327 -18.86 -6.37 -3.97
N MET A 328 -18.43 -5.78 -2.85
CA MET A 328 -18.10 -6.52 -1.63
C MET A 328 -19.32 -7.27 -1.09
N TRP A 329 -20.48 -6.62 -1.02
CA TRP A 329 -21.72 -7.24 -0.56
C TRP A 329 -22.14 -8.41 -1.47
N LEU A 330 -22.06 -8.25 -2.79
CA LEU A 330 -22.33 -9.31 -3.77
C LEU A 330 -21.38 -10.50 -3.59
N GLN A 331 -20.08 -10.23 -3.45
CA GLN A 331 -19.08 -11.27 -3.20
C GLN A 331 -19.37 -12.01 -1.88
N GLN A 332 -19.74 -11.28 -0.82
CA GLN A 332 -20.05 -11.86 0.48
C GLN A 332 -21.24 -12.81 0.45
N LYS A 333 -22.26 -12.56 -0.39
CA LYS A 333 -23.41 -13.48 -0.56
C LYS A 333 -23.02 -14.85 -1.11
N LEU A 334 -21.86 -14.96 -1.77
CA LEU A 334 -21.34 -16.23 -2.24
C LEU A 334 -20.61 -17.01 -1.13
N ASN A 335 -20.10 -16.32 -0.10
CA ASN A 335 -19.40 -16.96 1.00
C ASN A 335 -20.35 -17.72 1.93
N PRO A 336 -19.90 -18.81 2.56
CA PRO A 336 -20.69 -19.48 3.58
C PRO A 336 -21.02 -18.54 4.75
N ALA A 337 -22.28 -18.55 5.20
CA ALA A 337 -22.70 -17.74 6.33
C ALA A 337 -22.10 -18.32 7.63
N PRO A 338 -21.60 -17.45 8.54
CA PRO A 338 -21.23 -17.89 9.87
C PRO A 338 -22.40 -18.53 10.60
N THR A 339 -22.14 -19.58 11.38
CA THR A 339 -23.18 -20.27 12.16
C THR A 339 -23.65 -19.43 13.35
N ASP A 340 -22.83 -18.51 13.88
CA ASP A 340 -23.19 -17.57 14.93
C ASP A 340 -23.95 -16.36 14.35
N LYS A 341 -25.10 -16.02 14.96
CA LYS A 341 -25.95 -14.89 14.55
C LYS A 341 -25.24 -13.54 14.73
N THR A 342 -24.47 -13.40 15.80
CA THR A 342 -23.70 -12.17 16.09
C THR A 342 -22.61 -11.98 15.04
N GLN A 343 -21.88 -13.05 14.71
CA GLN A 343 -20.88 -13.01 13.65
C GLN A 343 -21.52 -12.71 12.29
N ALA A 344 -22.64 -13.36 11.95
CA ALA A 344 -23.36 -13.09 10.71
C ALA A 344 -23.80 -11.61 10.59
N MET A 345 -24.25 -11.00 11.70
CA MET A 345 -24.61 -9.58 11.74
C MET A 345 -23.40 -8.67 11.47
N ILE A 346 -22.27 -8.90 12.14
CA ILE A 346 -21.03 -8.14 11.91
C ILE A 346 -20.61 -8.22 10.44
N PHE A 347 -20.62 -9.43 9.89
CA PHE A 347 -20.30 -9.67 8.49
C PHE A 347 -21.26 -8.88 7.59
N ALA A 348 -22.57 -8.89 7.83
CA ALA A 348 -23.53 -8.16 7.00
C ALA A 348 -23.30 -6.64 6.94
N TRP A 349 -22.72 -6.05 7.98
CA TRP A 349 -22.40 -4.62 8.03
C TRP A 349 -21.02 -4.27 7.45
N MET A 350 -20.10 -5.24 7.37
CA MET A 350 -18.71 -5.02 6.94
C MET A 350 -18.58 -4.29 5.59
N PRO A 351 -19.30 -4.66 4.51
CA PRO A 351 -19.20 -3.94 3.23
C PRO A 351 -19.53 -2.46 3.35
N TRP A 352 -20.54 -2.11 4.16
CA TRP A 352 -20.99 -0.73 4.34
C TRP A 352 -20.00 0.06 5.19
N VAL A 353 -19.51 -0.51 6.28
CA VAL A 353 -18.46 0.12 7.10
C VAL A 353 -17.22 0.38 6.26
N PHE A 354 -16.79 -0.61 5.45
CA PHE A 354 -15.62 -0.48 4.59
C PHE A 354 -15.84 0.52 3.46
N MET A 355 -17.05 0.63 2.91
CA MET A 355 -17.39 1.69 1.95
C MET A 355 -17.13 3.10 2.52
N PHE A 356 -17.55 3.38 3.76
CA PHE A 356 -17.31 4.69 4.39
C PHE A 356 -15.85 4.87 4.81
N MET A 357 -15.27 3.87 5.45
CA MET A 357 -13.89 3.93 5.98
C MET A 357 -12.87 4.03 4.85
N LEU A 358 -13.05 3.26 3.78
CA LEU A 358 -12.12 3.17 2.66
C LEU A 358 -12.44 4.17 1.55
N GLY A 359 -13.60 4.84 1.61
CA GLY A 359 -13.96 5.90 0.67
C GLY A 359 -13.04 7.12 0.73
N GLY A 360 -12.35 7.32 1.85
CA GLY A 360 -11.32 8.35 2.02
C GLY A 360 -9.92 7.96 1.50
N PHE A 361 -9.74 6.77 0.92
CA PHE A 361 -8.48 6.38 0.28
C PHE A 361 -8.40 6.82 -1.18
N ALA A 362 -7.18 6.79 -1.73
CA ALA A 362 -6.91 7.08 -3.13
C ALA A 362 -7.83 6.27 -4.06
N SER A 363 -8.48 6.94 -5.01
CA SER A 363 -9.47 6.33 -5.90
C SER A 363 -8.88 5.19 -6.74
N GLY A 364 -7.59 5.22 -7.07
CA GLY A 364 -6.89 4.09 -7.70
C GLY A 364 -6.96 2.79 -6.90
N LEU A 365 -6.88 2.87 -5.57
CA LEU A 365 -7.04 1.70 -4.68
C LEU A 365 -8.50 1.22 -4.66
N VAL A 366 -9.45 2.14 -4.67
CA VAL A 366 -10.89 1.81 -4.69
C VAL A 366 -11.28 1.14 -6.01
N ILE A 367 -10.76 1.62 -7.14
CA ILE A 367 -10.92 0.99 -8.45
C ILE A 367 -10.38 -0.44 -8.45
N TYR A 368 -9.18 -0.64 -7.88
CA TYR A 368 -8.65 -1.98 -7.69
C TYR A 368 -9.62 -2.88 -6.90
N TRP A 369 -10.17 -2.40 -5.77
CA TRP A 369 -11.12 -3.19 -4.99
C TRP A 369 -12.36 -3.57 -5.79
N VAL A 370 -12.97 -2.60 -6.49
CA VAL A 370 -14.13 -2.85 -7.35
C VAL A 370 -13.81 -3.91 -8.40
N ALA A 371 -12.68 -3.78 -9.11
CA ALA A 371 -12.26 -4.73 -10.12
C ALA A 371 -11.99 -6.12 -9.51
N ASN A 372 -11.25 -6.17 -8.41
CA ASN A 372 -10.92 -7.40 -7.70
C ASN A 372 -12.17 -8.14 -7.21
N ASN A 373 -13.11 -7.44 -6.57
CA ASN A 373 -14.33 -8.03 -6.04
C ASN A 373 -15.24 -8.52 -7.17
N THR A 374 -15.37 -7.72 -8.23
CA THR A 374 -16.15 -8.09 -9.42
C THR A 374 -15.61 -9.36 -10.08
N LEU A 375 -14.30 -9.41 -10.35
CA LEU A 375 -13.66 -10.59 -10.92
C LEU A 375 -13.77 -11.81 -9.99
N THR A 376 -13.61 -11.61 -8.68
CA THR A 376 -13.75 -12.69 -7.70
C THR A 376 -15.17 -13.24 -7.67
N PHE A 377 -16.16 -12.35 -7.66
CA PHE A 377 -17.56 -12.72 -7.71
C PHE A 377 -17.88 -13.53 -8.96
N MET A 378 -17.45 -13.06 -10.14
CA MET A 378 -17.64 -13.77 -11.41
C MET A 378 -17.00 -15.17 -11.38
N GLN A 379 -15.77 -15.27 -10.89
CA GLN A 379 -15.03 -16.53 -10.77
C GLN A 379 -15.74 -17.49 -9.80
N GLN A 380 -16.03 -17.03 -8.58
CA GLN A 380 -16.67 -17.82 -7.53
C GLN A 380 -18.08 -18.26 -7.94
N TYR A 381 -18.89 -17.37 -8.51
CA TYR A 381 -20.24 -17.68 -8.99
C TYR A 381 -20.22 -18.78 -10.05
N THR A 382 -19.33 -18.65 -11.05
CA THR A 382 -19.20 -19.63 -12.13
C THR A 382 -18.74 -20.99 -11.61
N ILE A 383 -17.77 -21.02 -10.70
CA ILE A 383 -17.27 -22.26 -10.10
C ILE A 383 -18.34 -22.91 -9.23
N MET A 384 -19.03 -22.16 -8.37
CA MET A 384 -20.11 -22.70 -7.54
C MET A 384 -21.21 -23.33 -8.38
N ARG A 385 -21.61 -22.67 -9.47
CA ARG A 385 -22.60 -23.20 -10.42
C ARG A 385 -22.11 -24.47 -11.10
N SER A 386 -20.82 -24.56 -11.44
CA SER A 386 -20.21 -25.79 -11.98
C SER A 386 -20.22 -26.95 -10.99
N GLN A 387 -20.25 -26.67 -9.69
CA GLN A 387 -20.34 -27.67 -8.62
C GLN A 387 -21.79 -28.03 -8.27
N GLY A 388 -22.79 -27.47 -8.96
CA GLY A 388 -24.22 -27.75 -8.70
C GLY A 388 -24.88 -26.84 -7.66
N VAL A 389 -24.14 -25.89 -7.08
CA VAL A 389 -24.68 -24.89 -6.17
C VAL A 389 -25.20 -23.71 -6.97
N ASN A 390 -26.52 -23.45 -6.92
CA ASN A 390 -27.10 -22.23 -7.48
C ASN A 390 -27.18 -21.16 -6.39
N PRO A 391 -26.25 -20.20 -6.33
CA PRO A 391 -26.23 -19.20 -5.29
C PRO A 391 -27.38 -18.22 -5.56
N ASP A 392 -28.33 -18.14 -4.63
CA ASP A 392 -29.40 -17.16 -4.70
C ASP A 392 -28.87 -15.79 -4.26
N ILE A 393 -28.45 -14.96 -5.23
CA ILE A 393 -27.83 -13.65 -4.97
C ILE A 393 -28.88 -12.60 -4.61
N LEU A 394 -30.07 -12.69 -5.22
CA LEU A 394 -31.18 -11.74 -5.06
C LEU A 394 -32.32 -12.30 -4.20
N GLY A 395 -32.11 -13.49 -3.64
CA GLY A 395 -33.08 -14.31 -2.94
C GLY A 395 -33.81 -13.60 -1.83
N ASN A 396 -35.09 -13.34 -2.10
CA ASN A 396 -36.12 -12.69 -1.28
C ASN A 396 -36.33 -11.17 -1.42
N MET A 397 -35.53 -10.40 -2.17
CA MET A 397 -35.88 -8.97 -2.39
C MET A 397 -37.20 -8.81 -3.16
N PHE A 398 -37.45 -9.68 -4.16
CA PHE A 398 -38.69 -9.66 -4.94
C PHE A 398 -39.82 -10.55 -4.39
N LYS A 399 -39.53 -11.52 -3.51
CA LYS A 399 -40.60 -12.31 -2.85
C LYS A 399 -41.38 -11.49 -1.83
N ARG A 400 -40.79 -10.44 -1.26
CA ARG A 400 -41.48 -9.55 -0.32
C ARG A 400 -42.56 -8.70 -1.01
N PHE A 401 -42.30 -8.24 -2.24
CA PHE A 401 -43.29 -7.53 -3.07
C PHE A 401 -44.43 -8.42 -3.59
N LYS A 402 -44.25 -9.74 -3.61
CA LYS A 402 -45.26 -10.69 -4.11
C LYS A 402 -46.20 -11.22 -3.02
N LYS A 403 -46.01 -10.83 -1.76
CA LYS A 403 -46.77 -11.32 -0.61
C LYS A 403 -47.84 -10.33 -0.11
N GLU A 404 -48.03 -9.22 -0.82
CA GLU A 404 -49.05 -8.20 -0.50
C GLU A 404 -50.30 -8.27 -1.40
N GLU A 405 -50.39 -9.23 -2.33
CA GLU A 405 -51.55 -9.39 -3.23
C GLU A 405 -52.41 -10.66 -2.97
N THR A 406 -52.40 -11.22 -1.77
CA THR A 406 -53.34 -12.31 -1.41
C THR A 406 -53.93 -12.13 -0.03
#